data_AF-A0A2V7I1C6-F1
#
_entry.id   AF-A0A2V7I1C6-F1
#
_cell.length_a   1.000
_cell.length_b   1.000
_cell.length_c   1.000
_cell.angle_alpha   90.00
_cell.angle_beta   90.00
_cell.angle_gamma   90.00
#
_symmetry.space_group_name_H-M   'P 1'
#
loop_
_entity.id
_entity.type
_entity.pdbx_description
1 polymer ?
#
loop_
_entity_poly.entity_id
_entity_poly.type
_entity_poly.pdbx_seq_one_letter_code
_entity_poly.pdbx_strand_id
1 'polypeptide(L)'
;PPASGIGYSPETLAELCKIPSVAGVKDWSNDIVAYENNLRAVRGSGRPVAMLSSFTMSLMATFFLGADGCISGMGSVAADLQAALLAAVKAGDLAVAHAINERLAPLVAVFYAPPFVDMHNRMKEALVILGRIPAAHVRPPLTPVSQDERDRIRLALRAAGLL
;
A
#
# COMPACT_ATOMS: atom_id res chain seq x y z
N PRO A 1 2.38 -6.95 13.36
CA PRO A 1 3.14 -5.68 13.49
C PRO A 1 3.93 -5.69 14.80
N PRO A 2 5.02 -4.92 14.98
CA PRO A 2 5.73 -4.88 16.26
C PRO A 2 4.80 -4.56 17.44
N ALA A 3 3.83 -3.66 17.24
CA ALA A 3 2.79 -3.31 18.21
C ALA A 3 1.80 -4.46 18.54
N SER A 4 1.74 -5.52 17.73
CA SER A 4 0.92 -6.71 17.99
C SER A 4 1.74 -7.88 18.52
N GLY A 5 3.06 -7.75 18.66
CA GLY A 5 3.97 -8.85 19.01
C GLY A 5 4.11 -9.97 17.95
N ILE A 6 3.47 -9.81 16.79
CA ILE A 6 3.41 -10.82 15.71
C ILE A 6 4.17 -10.28 14.50
N GLY A 7 5.47 -10.03 14.69
CA GLY A 7 6.39 -9.66 13.61
C GLY A 7 7.56 -10.64 13.60
N TYR A 8 8.11 -10.90 12.41
CA TYR A 8 9.39 -11.61 12.31
C TYR A 8 10.52 -10.62 12.56
N SER A 9 11.54 -11.06 13.31
CA SER A 9 12.79 -10.29 13.39
C SER A 9 13.50 -10.33 12.03
N PRO A 10 14.41 -9.38 11.73
CA PRO A 10 15.24 -9.44 10.53
C PRO A 10 15.99 -10.76 10.39
N GLU A 11 16.52 -11.32 11.48
CA GLU A 11 17.21 -12.61 11.49
C GLU A 11 16.27 -13.76 11.11
N THR A 12 15.04 -13.74 11.65
CA THR A 12 14.03 -14.74 11.33
C THR A 12 13.62 -14.63 9.85
N LEU A 13 13.46 -13.42 9.31
CA LEU A 13 13.18 -13.21 7.89
C LEU A 13 14.30 -13.76 7.01
N ALA A 14 15.57 -13.54 7.37
CA ALA A 14 16.72 -14.06 6.62
C ALA A 14 16.73 -15.60 6.59
N GLU A 15 16.44 -16.27 7.72
CA GLU A 15 16.32 -17.73 7.78
C GLU A 15 15.17 -18.25 6.92
N LEU A 16 13.99 -17.62 7.00
CA LEU A 16 12.83 -17.99 6.17
C LEU A 16 13.14 -17.85 4.68
N CYS A 17 13.91 -16.83 4.28
CA CYS A 17 14.29 -16.62 2.88
C CYS A 17 15.16 -17.76 2.32
N LYS A 18 15.82 -18.56 3.17
CA LYS A 18 16.61 -19.73 2.73
C LYS A 18 15.73 -20.88 2.21
N ILE A 19 14.45 -20.91 2.58
CA ILE A 19 13.51 -21.96 2.16
C ILE A 19 13.26 -21.86 0.63
N PRO A 20 13.46 -22.94 -0.14
CA PRO A 20 13.31 -22.96 -1.59
C PRO A 20 12.02 -22.37 -2.16
N SER A 21 10.89 -22.59 -1.50
CA SER A 21 9.57 -22.14 -1.93
C SER A 21 9.23 -20.70 -1.54
N VAL A 22 10.04 -20.04 -0.70
CA VAL A 22 9.81 -18.64 -0.34
C VAL A 22 10.26 -17.75 -1.49
N ALA A 23 9.28 -17.13 -2.16
CA ALA A 23 9.49 -16.26 -3.32
C ALA A 23 9.40 -14.77 -2.98
N GLY A 24 8.80 -14.40 -1.84
CA GLY A 24 8.67 -13.00 -1.46
C GLY A 24 8.24 -12.79 0.00
N VAL A 25 8.48 -11.58 0.48
CA VAL A 25 8.06 -11.05 1.76
C VAL A 25 7.11 -9.89 1.49
N LYS A 26 5.91 -9.95 2.07
CA LYS A 26 4.98 -8.81 2.13
C LYS A 26 5.24 -8.08 3.44
N ASP A 27 5.81 -6.88 3.35
CA ASP A 27 6.16 -6.09 4.53
C ASP A 27 5.14 -4.98 4.77
N TRP A 28 4.61 -4.89 5.98
CA TRP A 28 3.62 -3.89 6.40
C TRP A 28 4.16 -2.97 7.50
N SER A 29 5.46 -2.73 7.52
CA SER A 29 6.09 -1.88 8.53
C SER A 29 5.68 -0.41 8.31
N ASN A 30 5.09 0.20 9.35
CA ASN A 30 4.86 1.66 9.44
C ASN A 30 6.11 2.40 9.99
N ASP A 31 7.16 1.64 10.32
CA ASP A 31 8.44 2.19 10.74
C ASP A 31 9.43 1.98 9.60
N ILE A 32 9.98 3.08 9.08
CA ILE A 32 10.87 3.04 7.92
C ILE A 32 12.23 2.41 8.26
N VAL A 33 12.70 2.53 9.50
CA VAL A 33 13.93 1.90 9.97
C VAL A 33 13.72 0.39 10.07
N ALA A 34 12.57 -0.04 10.59
CA ALA A 34 12.20 -1.46 10.60
C ALA A 34 12.09 -2.03 9.18
N TYR A 35 11.45 -1.31 8.26
CA TYR A 35 11.35 -1.70 6.85
C TYR A 35 12.74 -1.89 6.23
N GLU A 36 13.65 -0.91 6.43
CA GLU A 36 14.99 -0.97 5.85
C GLU A 36 15.83 -2.12 6.44
N ASN A 37 15.71 -2.38 7.74
CA ASN A 37 16.35 -3.54 8.37
C ASN A 37 15.83 -4.87 7.79
N ASN A 38 14.52 -5.00 7.60
CA ASN A 38 13.92 -6.17 6.97
C ASN A 38 14.39 -6.34 5.52
N LEU A 39 14.42 -5.24 4.75
CA LEU A 39 14.92 -5.24 3.38
C LEU A 39 16.37 -5.73 3.32
N ARG A 40 17.27 -5.19 4.17
CA ARG A 40 18.67 -5.63 4.24
C ARG A 40 18.78 -7.12 4.57
N ALA A 41 17.98 -7.63 5.50
CA ALA A 41 17.98 -9.05 5.85
C ALA A 41 17.51 -9.94 4.69
N VAL A 42 16.44 -9.56 3.99
CA VAL A 42 15.95 -10.29 2.81
C VAL A 42 17.00 -10.31 1.71
N ARG A 43 17.63 -9.16 1.39
CA ARG A 43 18.71 -9.09 0.39
C ARG A 43 19.96 -9.86 0.80
N GLY A 44 20.28 -9.86 2.10
CA GLY A 44 21.40 -10.61 2.67
C GLY A 44 21.25 -12.13 2.63
N SER A 45 20.06 -12.66 2.34
CA SER A 45 19.81 -14.11 2.24
C SER A 45 20.52 -14.79 1.06
N GLY A 46 21.01 -14.03 0.08
CA GLY A 46 21.65 -14.55 -1.13
C GLY A 46 20.69 -15.19 -2.13
N ARG A 47 19.37 -15.09 -1.90
CA ARG A 47 18.32 -15.61 -2.78
C ARG A 47 17.49 -14.47 -3.40
N PRO A 48 16.91 -14.67 -4.59
CA PRO A 48 16.06 -13.68 -5.25
C PRO A 48 14.65 -13.67 -4.65
N VAL A 49 14.54 -13.31 -3.37
CA VAL A 49 13.26 -13.15 -2.67
C VAL A 49 12.76 -11.73 -2.85
N ALA A 50 11.54 -11.58 -3.37
CA ALA A 50 10.93 -10.26 -3.61
C ALA A 50 10.55 -9.57 -2.29
N MET A 51 10.81 -8.28 -2.16
CA MET A 51 10.37 -7.44 -1.05
C MET A 51 9.22 -6.55 -1.52
N LEU A 52 8.00 -6.85 -1.06
CA LEU A 52 6.77 -6.17 -1.49
C LEU A 52 6.26 -5.27 -0.37
N SER A 53 6.29 -3.95 -0.59
CA SER A 53 5.72 -2.99 0.35
C SER A 53 4.21 -3.14 0.42
N SER A 54 3.64 -3.13 1.60
CA SER A 54 2.18 -3.16 1.79
C SER A 54 1.67 -2.04 2.68
N PHE A 55 2.57 -1.25 3.25
CA PHE A 55 2.21 -0.04 3.95
C PHE A 55 2.00 1.10 2.95
N THR A 56 0.75 1.22 2.50
CA THR A 56 0.43 2.05 1.32
C THR A 56 0.70 3.54 1.55
N MET A 57 0.68 4.00 2.80
CA MET A 57 0.89 5.41 3.14
C MET A 57 2.35 5.88 2.98
N SER A 58 3.29 4.96 2.73
CA SER A 58 4.72 5.27 2.51
C SER A 58 5.30 4.60 1.25
N LEU A 59 4.48 4.33 0.23
CA LEU A 59 4.93 3.61 -0.98
C LEU A 59 6.14 4.27 -1.65
N MET A 60 6.12 5.59 -1.88
CA MET A 60 7.24 6.29 -2.51
C MET A 60 8.56 6.05 -1.77
N ALA A 61 8.55 6.15 -0.43
CA ALA A 61 9.74 5.92 0.39
C ALA A 61 10.23 4.47 0.27
N THR A 62 9.34 3.49 0.41
CA THR A 62 9.72 2.08 0.30
C THR A 62 10.19 1.68 -1.10
N PHE A 63 9.60 2.26 -2.15
CA PHE A 63 10.07 2.08 -3.52
C PHE A 63 11.47 2.65 -3.70
N PHE A 64 11.73 3.84 -3.15
CA PHE A 64 13.04 4.48 -3.22
C PHE A 64 14.12 3.68 -2.48
N LEU A 65 13.77 3.05 -1.35
CA LEU A 65 14.68 2.16 -0.62
C LEU A 65 14.96 0.84 -1.36
N GLY A 66 14.15 0.48 -2.36
CA GLY A 66 14.39 -0.71 -3.19
C GLY A 66 13.38 -1.85 -2.99
N ALA A 67 12.12 -1.55 -2.65
CA ALA A 67 11.03 -2.51 -2.80
C ALA A 67 10.91 -2.97 -4.26
N ASP A 68 10.60 -4.25 -4.46
CA ASP A 68 10.42 -4.81 -5.80
C ASP A 68 9.05 -4.47 -6.41
N GLY A 69 8.09 -4.15 -5.53
CA GLY A 69 6.73 -3.76 -5.86
C GLY A 69 5.89 -3.57 -4.60
N CYS A 70 4.57 -3.68 -4.73
CA CYS A 70 3.66 -3.58 -3.59
C CYS A 70 2.52 -4.59 -3.61
N ILE A 71 2.00 -4.88 -2.43
CA ILE A 71 0.67 -5.49 -2.24
C ILE A 71 -0.16 -4.47 -1.47
N SER A 72 -0.87 -3.62 -2.21
CA SER A 72 -1.62 -2.50 -1.66
C SER A 72 -3.13 -2.73 -1.73
N GLY A 73 -3.85 -2.39 -0.66
CA GLY A 73 -5.32 -2.33 -0.70
C GLY A 73 -5.83 -1.29 -1.69
N MET A 74 -5.23 -0.09 -1.69
CA MET A 74 -5.57 1.01 -2.62
C MET A 74 -5.30 0.64 -4.09
N GLY A 75 -4.48 -0.38 -4.35
CA GLY A 75 -4.32 -0.96 -5.68
C GLY A 75 -5.64 -1.43 -6.29
N SER A 76 -6.66 -1.72 -5.47
CA SER A 76 -8.02 -2.03 -5.95
C SER A 76 -8.68 -0.87 -6.71
N VAL A 77 -8.24 0.37 -6.47
CA VAL A 77 -8.82 1.61 -7.03
C VAL A 77 -7.84 2.34 -7.95
N ALA A 78 -6.56 2.40 -7.55
CA ALA A 78 -5.55 3.26 -8.17
C ALA A 78 -4.27 2.50 -8.54
N ALA A 79 -4.40 1.25 -9.04
CA ALA A 79 -3.27 0.41 -9.47
C ALA A 79 -2.35 1.14 -10.47
N ASP A 80 -2.93 1.83 -11.46
CA ASP A 80 -2.16 2.51 -12.51
C ASP A 80 -1.23 3.59 -11.94
N LEU A 81 -1.71 4.35 -10.93
CA LEU A 81 -0.89 5.36 -10.26
C LEU A 81 0.22 4.73 -9.43
N GLN A 82 -0.05 3.62 -8.75
CA GLN A 82 0.98 2.91 -7.97
C GLN A 82 2.04 2.27 -8.87
N ALA A 83 1.64 1.72 -10.01
CA ALA A 83 2.54 1.18 -11.02
C ALA A 83 3.40 2.29 -11.64
N ALA A 84 2.81 3.42 -11.99
CA ALA A 84 3.52 4.59 -12.50
C ALA A 84 4.51 5.15 -11.47
N LEU A 85 4.15 5.19 -10.19
CA LEU A 85 5.06 5.60 -9.11
C LEU A 85 6.28 4.68 -9.04
N LEU A 86 6.07 3.36 -9.06
CA LEU A 86 7.17 2.38 -9.06
C LEU A 86 8.08 2.56 -10.28
N ALA A 87 7.49 2.77 -11.46
CA ALA A 87 8.25 2.97 -12.69
C ALA A 87 9.09 4.25 -12.64
N ALA A 88 8.52 5.37 -12.18
CA ALA A 88 9.22 6.64 -12.03
C ALA A 88 10.40 6.54 -11.06
N VAL A 89 10.19 5.89 -9.91
CA VAL A 89 11.27 5.64 -8.94
C VAL A 89 12.37 4.76 -9.53
N LYS A 90 12.01 3.68 -10.25
CA LYS A 90 12.99 2.79 -10.92
C LYS A 90 13.77 3.51 -12.03
N ALA A 91 13.17 4.50 -12.68
CA ALA A 91 13.82 5.33 -13.69
C ALA A 91 14.69 6.45 -13.09
N GLY A 92 14.64 6.67 -11.76
CA GLY A 92 15.33 7.77 -11.09
C GLY A 92 14.65 9.14 -11.31
N ASP A 93 13.44 9.18 -11.86
CA ASP A 93 12.69 10.43 -12.09
C ASP A 93 11.92 10.83 -10.83
N LEU A 94 12.64 11.49 -9.91
CA LEU A 94 12.07 11.93 -8.63
C LEU A 94 11.00 12.99 -8.77
N ALA A 95 11.06 13.82 -9.81
CA ALA A 95 10.05 14.85 -10.05
C ALA A 95 8.72 14.20 -10.43
N VAL A 96 8.74 13.24 -11.36
CA VAL A 96 7.54 12.48 -11.74
C VAL A 96 7.05 11.62 -10.58
N ALA A 97 7.94 10.94 -9.86
CA ALA A 97 7.57 10.15 -8.69
C ALA A 97 6.86 11.01 -7.62
N HIS A 98 7.39 12.19 -7.33
CA HIS A 98 6.77 13.12 -6.38
C HIS A 98 5.40 13.61 -6.86
N ALA A 99 5.28 14.01 -8.13
CA ALA A 99 3.99 14.43 -8.69
C ALA A 99 2.92 13.34 -8.62
N ILE A 100 3.28 12.07 -8.87
CA ILE A 100 2.37 10.93 -8.72
C ILE A 100 2.02 10.71 -7.24
N ASN A 101 3.00 10.81 -6.34
CA ASN A 101 2.76 10.68 -4.90
C ASN A 101 1.77 11.75 -4.38
N GLU A 102 1.88 13.00 -4.85
CA GLU A 102 0.92 14.06 -4.53
C GLU A 102 -0.50 13.76 -5.04
N ARG A 103 -0.62 13.10 -6.20
CA ARG A 103 -1.93 12.62 -6.70
C ARG A 103 -2.51 11.48 -5.85
N LEU A 104 -1.66 10.64 -5.25
CA LEU A 104 -2.08 9.55 -4.37
C LEU A 104 -2.45 10.05 -2.96
N ALA A 105 -1.83 11.12 -2.48
CA ALA A 105 -2.03 11.68 -1.13
C ALA A 105 -3.50 11.88 -0.72
N PRO A 106 -4.40 12.48 -1.54
CA PRO A 106 -5.81 12.64 -1.14
C PRO A 106 -6.53 11.29 -0.98
N LEU A 107 -6.19 10.28 -1.81
CA LEU A 107 -6.74 8.93 -1.68
C LEU A 107 -6.24 8.24 -0.42
N VAL A 108 -4.95 8.39 -0.09
CA VAL A 108 -4.37 7.90 1.16
C VAL A 108 -5.10 8.48 2.37
N ALA A 109 -5.30 9.81 2.37
CA ALA A 109 -5.95 10.51 3.46
C ALA A 109 -7.37 10.03 3.74
N VAL A 110 -8.16 9.73 2.69
CA VAL A 110 -9.53 9.23 2.89
C VAL A 110 -9.55 7.73 3.18
N PHE A 111 -8.83 6.90 2.42
CA PHE A 111 -8.92 5.44 2.57
C PHE A 111 -8.39 4.96 3.92
N TYR A 112 -7.33 5.56 4.43
CA TYR A 112 -6.68 5.15 5.67
C TYR A 112 -7.03 6.04 6.87
N ALA A 113 -8.07 6.86 6.77
CA ALA A 113 -8.60 7.64 7.89
C ALA A 113 -9.05 6.73 9.07
N PRO A 114 -9.02 7.22 10.32
CA PRO A 114 -9.65 6.53 11.44
C PRO A 114 -11.18 6.41 11.25
N PRO A 115 -11.80 5.27 11.62
CA PRO A 115 -11.14 4.03 12.05
C PRO A 115 -10.49 3.31 10.87
N PHE A 116 -9.30 2.75 11.10
CA PHE A 116 -8.48 2.14 10.04
C PHE A 116 -9.14 0.89 9.43
N VAL A 117 -9.96 0.18 10.20
CA VAL A 117 -10.64 -1.05 9.78
C VAL A 117 -11.58 -0.84 8.59
N ASP A 118 -12.09 0.39 8.42
CA ASP A 118 -13.04 0.75 7.36
C ASP A 118 -12.38 1.01 6.00
N MET A 119 -11.05 0.86 5.89
CA MET A 119 -10.32 1.13 4.64
C MET A 119 -10.92 0.40 3.42
N HIS A 120 -11.36 -0.85 3.60
CA HIS A 120 -11.96 -1.64 2.52
C HIS A 120 -13.34 -1.12 2.14
N ASN A 121 -14.11 -0.59 3.10
CA ASN A 121 -15.44 -0.04 2.88
C ASN A 121 -15.31 1.20 2.00
N ARG A 122 -14.33 2.07 2.31
CA ARG A 122 -14.04 3.28 1.53
C ARG A 122 -13.54 2.99 0.13
N MET A 123 -12.66 1.99 -0.04
CA MET A 123 -12.20 1.57 -1.37
C MET A 123 -13.33 0.96 -2.20
N LYS A 124 -14.24 0.19 -1.58
CA LYS A 124 -15.44 -0.32 -2.26
C LYS A 124 -16.39 0.81 -2.65
N GLU A 125 -16.60 1.81 -1.79
CA GLU A 125 -17.41 2.98 -2.12
C GLU A 125 -16.80 3.77 -3.28
N ALA A 126 -15.48 3.94 -3.31
CA ALA A 126 -14.79 4.54 -4.45
C ALA A 126 -15.05 3.76 -5.76
N LEU A 127 -15.02 2.43 -5.72
CA LEU A 127 -15.33 1.59 -6.88
C LEU A 127 -16.79 1.74 -7.35
N VAL A 128 -17.74 1.96 -6.43
CA VAL A 128 -19.13 2.28 -6.78
C VAL A 128 -19.22 3.65 -7.44
N ILE A 129 -18.59 4.68 -6.86
CA ILE A 129 -18.57 6.05 -7.41
C ILE A 129 -17.97 6.06 -8.82
N LEU A 130 -16.94 5.24 -9.08
CA LEU A 130 -16.30 5.08 -10.38
C LEU A 130 -17.07 4.15 -11.35
N GLY A 131 -18.21 3.60 -10.94
CA GLY A 131 -19.02 2.69 -11.76
C GLY A 131 -18.37 1.34 -12.06
N ARG A 132 -17.42 0.89 -11.22
CA ARG A 132 -16.67 -0.37 -11.39
C ARG A 132 -17.33 -1.57 -10.73
N ILE A 133 -18.10 -1.35 -9.67
CA ILE A 133 -18.92 -2.37 -9.00
C ILE A 133 -20.30 -1.80 -8.71
N PRO A 134 -21.36 -2.62 -8.65
CA PRO A 134 -22.73 -2.13 -8.47
C PRO A 134 -23.03 -1.64 -7.05
N ALA A 135 -22.33 -2.15 -6.03
CA ALA A 135 -22.57 -1.80 -4.63
C ALA A 135 -21.36 -2.09 -3.74
N ALA A 136 -21.20 -1.29 -2.68
CA ALA A 136 -20.12 -1.38 -1.71
C ALA A 136 -20.44 -2.35 -0.55
N HIS A 137 -20.90 -3.57 -0.87
CA HIS A 137 -21.30 -4.54 0.16
C HIS A 137 -20.13 -4.96 1.05
N VAL A 138 -20.35 -4.95 2.36
CA VAL A 138 -19.41 -5.41 3.38
C VAL A 138 -20.10 -6.42 4.30
N ARG A 139 -19.31 -7.31 4.93
CA ARG A 139 -19.84 -8.30 5.87
C ARG A 139 -19.83 -7.72 7.28
N PRO A 140 -20.86 -7.97 8.10
CA PRO A 140 -20.82 -7.64 9.53
C PRO A 140 -19.52 -8.15 10.19
N PRO A 141 -18.95 -7.41 11.17
CA PRO A 141 -19.51 -6.21 11.82
C PRO A 141 -19.27 -4.89 11.07
N LEU A 142 -18.68 -4.91 9.86
CA LEU A 142 -18.48 -3.70 9.07
C LEU A 142 -19.82 -3.12 8.59
N THR A 143 -19.93 -1.79 8.60
CA THR A 143 -21.13 -1.06 8.14
C THR A 143 -20.82 -0.20 6.91
N PRO A 144 -21.83 0.16 6.10
CA PRO A 144 -21.65 1.17 5.05
C PRO A 144 -21.05 2.47 5.60
N VAL A 145 -20.26 3.15 4.77
CA VAL A 145 -19.71 4.47 5.11
C VAL A 145 -20.82 5.52 5.15
N SER A 146 -20.62 6.60 5.91
CA SER A 146 -21.58 7.70 5.96
C SER A 146 -21.62 8.50 4.66
N GLN A 147 -22.67 9.30 4.47
CA GLN A 147 -22.78 10.19 3.31
C GLN A 147 -21.64 11.23 3.28
N ASP A 148 -21.26 11.80 4.43
CA ASP A 148 -20.12 12.73 4.52
C ASP A 148 -18.80 12.07 4.12
N GLU A 149 -18.60 10.80 4.48
CA GLU A 149 -17.41 10.04 4.08
C GLU A 149 -17.40 9.74 2.58
N ARG A 150 -18.56 9.38 2.02
CA ARG A 150 -18.75 9.21 0.58
C ARG A 150 -18.44 10.49 -0.20
N ASP A 151 -18.81 11.65 0.32
CA ASP A 151 -18.51 12.93 -0.32
C ASP A 151 -17.02 13.29 -0.25
N ARG A 152 -16.35 12.99 0.87
CA ARG A 152 -14.87 13.08 0.97
C ARG A 152 -14.17 12.16 -0.03
N ILE A 153 -14.66 10.92 -0.20
CA ILE A 153 -14.11 9.98 -1.19
C ILE A 153 -14.26 10.54 -2.61
N ARG A 154 -15.43 11.11 -2.95
CA ARG A 154 -15.65 11.75 -4.26
C ARG A 154 -14.67 12.90 -4.52
N LEU A 155 -14.44 13.75 -3.52
CA LEU A 155 -13.47 14.85 -3.62
C LEU A 155 -12.05 14.32 -3.84
N ALA A 156 -11.64 13.29 -3.08
CA ALA A 156 -10.32 12.69 -3.22
C ALA A 156 -10.11 12.04 -4.60
N LEU A 157 -11.14 11.38 -5.15
CA LEU A 157 -11.09 10.83 -6.51
C LEU A 157 -10.89 11.92 -7.58
N ARG A 158 -11.58 13.06 -7.45
CA ARG A 158 -11.38 14.21 -8.35
C ARG A 158 -9.97 14.79 -8.23
N ALA A 159 -9.49 14.99 -7.00
CA ALA A 159 -8.15 15.50 -6.74
C ALA A 159 -7.04 14.58 -7.30
N ALA A 160 -7.26 13.26 -7.27
CA ALA A 160 -6.36 12.28 -7.87
C ALA A 160 -6.46 12.20 -9.41
N GLY A 161 -7.47 12.85 -10.01
CA GLY A 161 -7.76 12.79 -11.45
C GLY A 161 -8.35 11.44 -11.89
N LEU A 162 -9.13 10.78 -11.02
CA LEU A 162 -9.80 9.50 -11.31
C LEU A 162 -11.31 9.66 -11.60
N LEU A 163 -11.89 10.81 -11.27
CA LEU A 163 -13.29 11.17 -11.47
C LEU A 163 -13.42 12.58 -12.04
#